data_AF-A0A7C6BMM0-F1
#
_entry.id   AF-A0A7C6BMM0-F1
#
_cell.length_a   1.000
_cell.length_b   1.000
_cell.length_c   1.000
_cell.angle_alpha   90.00
_cell.angle_beta   90.00
_cell.angle_gamma   90.00
#
_symmetry.space_group_name_H-M   'P 1'
#
loop_
_entity.id
_entity.type
_entity.pdbx_description
1 polymer ?
#
loop_
_entity_poly.entity_id
_entity_poly.type
_entity_poly.pdbx_seq_one_letter_code
_entity_poly.pdbx_strand_id
1 'polypeptide(L)'
;MKKLRCCFLLFLVILCLVSVSAQALVQKNPMLDKALSMLEQGNMFLERYNLLTGSNIQAVFPLGVPYFYGGQSYDRMMANYPNYSRANSLETTSFFKAGKLYILGFDCAGYADWICESNGLEEVPPLSSALTNYGKYGRNYVFTSNSNVKKPMPDWSVVAQHLQVGDFYIVYRNGSRHILMFIGTLRDYSFTKKEAPLLADYLDYPLVAHCGTSPVFGERFSNFIAENPEFSRCNTTDGGVHVSIIGVPLEAAPFHERVQLSNFSYFKLPGNGQVMTIFDLGVVSSYCWFRQTGL
;
A
#
# COMPACT_ATOMS: atom_id res chain seq x y z
N MET A 1 48.92 -29.49 17.82
CA MET A 1 48.63 -28.38 16.88
C MET A 1 47.66 -28.74 15.74
N LYS A 2 47.74 -29.93 15.10
CA LYS A 2 46.79 -30.33 14.02
C LYS A 2 45.32 -30.42 14.45
N LYS A 3 45.03 -30.99 15.63
CA LYS A 3 43.65 -31.10 16.17
C LYS A 3 43.00 -29.74 16.46
N LEU A 4 43.77 -28.76 16.94
CA LEU A 4 43.28 -27.40 17.22
C LEU A 4 42.94 -26.64 15.92
N ARG A 5 43.73 -26.85 14.85
CA ARG A 5 43.44 -26.30 13.52
C ARG A 5 42.19 -26.91 12.88
N CYS A 6 41.94 -28.21 13.07
CA CYS A 6 40.70 -28.85 12.61
C CYS A 6 39.46 -28.33 13.34
N CYS A 7 39.51 -28.13 14.66
CA CYS A 7 38.38 -27.54 15.38
C CYS A 7 38.10 -26.10 14.96
N PHE A 8 39.15 -25.32 14.68
CA PHE A 8 39.00 -23.93 14.22
C PHE A 8 38.40 -23.84 12.80
N LEU A 9 38.84 -24.71 11.87
CA LEU A 9 38.23 -24.80 10.54
C LEU A 9 36.78 -25.28 10.62
N LEU A 10 36.45 -26.24 11.49
CA LEU A 10 35.09 -26.71 11.67
C LEU A 10 34.19 -25.62 12.24
N PHE A 11 34.68 -24.82 13.19
CA PHE A 11 33.95 -23.69 13.76
C PHE A 11 33.71 -22.56 12.72
N LEU A 12 34.70 -22.28 11.86
CA LEU A 12 34.58 -21.33 10.75
C LEU A 12 33.60 -21.82 9.68
N VAL A 13 33.64 -23.11 9.34
CA VAL A 13 32.68 -23.73 8.41
C VAL A 13 31.27 -23.71 9.00
N ILE A 14 31.10 -23.96 10.30
CA ILE A 14 29.80 -23.86 10.97
C ILE A 14 29.32 -22.40 10.94
N LEU A 15 30.14 -21.40 11.31
CA LEU A 15 29.80 -19.97 11.21
C LEU A 15 29.44 -19.52 9.78
N CYS A 16 30.13 -20.05 8.76
CA CYS A 16 29.78 -19.82 7.36
C CYS A 16 28.50 -20.57 6.92
N LEU A 17 28.16 -21.69 7.54
CA LEU A 17 26.92 -22.44 7.29
C LEU A 17 25.71 -21.84 8.05
N VAL A 18 25.91 -21.17 9.18
CA VAL A 18 24.85 -20.40 9.88
C VAL A 18 24.61 -19.03 9.22
N SER A 19 25.34 -18.70 8.16
CA SER A 19 25.01 -17.59 7.27
C SER A 19 23.87 -17.98 6.32
N VAL A 20 22.84 -18.65 6.83
CA VAL A 20 21.51 -18.60 6.19
C VAL A 20 21.18 -17.12 6.20
N SER A 21 21.12 -16.51 5.02
CA SER A 21 20.76 -15.11 4.82
C SER A 21 19.64 -14.78 5.80
N ALA A 22 19.94 -13.99 6.83
CA ALA A 22 18.92 -13.53 7.77
C ALA A 22 17.91 -12.78 6.91
N GLN A 23 16.75 -13.41 6.72
CA GLN A 23 15.69 -12.85 5.92
C GLN A 23 15.26 -11.58 6.63
N ALA A 24 15.47 -10.42 6.00
CA ALA A 24 15.19 -9.15 6.65
C ALA A 24 13.68 -9.02 6.83
N LEU A 25 13.22 -9.16 8.08
CA LEU A 25 11.81 -8.95 8.43
C LEU A 25 11.48 -7.46 8.37
N VAL A 26 10.19 -7.12 8.25
CA VAL A 26 9.73 -5.74 8.32
C VAL A 26 10.24 -5.10 9.62
N GLN A 27 10.84 -3.93 9.48
CA GLN A 27 11.40 -3.18 10.59
C GLN A 27 10.45 -2.04 10.97
N LYS A 28 10.55 -1.61 12.23
CA LYS A 28 9.82 -0.44 12.71
C LYS A 28 10.14 0.78 11.83
N ASN A 29 9.11 1.41 11.29
CA ASN A 29 9.23 2.56 10.41
C ASN A 29 8.09 3.55 10.69
N PRO A 30 8.39 4.83 11.01
CA PRO A 30 7.36 5.84 11.28
C PRO A 30 6.35 6.06 10.14
N MET A 31 6.75 5.93 8.88
CA MET A 31 5.83 5.98 7.75
C MET A 31 4.90 4.77 7.72
N LEU A 32 5.38 3.57 8.08
CA LEU A 32 4.51 2.39 8.22
C LEU A 32 3.55 2.54 9.39
N ASP A 33 3.99 3.08 10.53
CA ASP A 33 3.11 3.34 11.67
C ASP A 33 1.90 4.18 11.23
N LYS A 34 2.14 5.22 10.42
CA LYS A 34 1.08 6.06 9.85
C LYS A 34 0.26 5.32 8.81
N ALA A 35 0.90 4.78 7.77
CA ALA A 35 0.23 4.09 6.68
C ALA A 35 -0.69 2.96 7.17
N LEU A 36 -0.18 2.08 8.03
CA LEU A 36 -0.92 0.91 8.51
C LEU A 36 -2.02 1.28 9.52
N SER A 37 -1.91 2.40 10.25
CA SER A 37 -2.97 2.86 11.16
C SER A 37 -4.28 3.25 10.45
N MET A 38 -4.23 3.48 9.14
CA MET A 38 -5.41 3.85 8.34
C MET A 38 -6.15 2.62 7.77
N LEU A 39 -5.59 1.42 7.93
CA LEU A 39 -6.25 0.16 7.61
C LEU A 39 -7.38 -0.16 8.60
N GLU A 40 -8.20 -1.14 8.26
CA GLU A 40 -9.27 -1.62 9.15
C GLU A 40 -8.73 -2.37 10.37
N GLN A 41 -9.55 -2.42 11.42
CA GLN A 41 -9.24 -3.23 12.59
C GLN A 41 -9.18 -4.71 12.20
N GLY A 42 -8.19 -5.44 12.71
CA GLY A 42 -7.97 -6.84 12.35
C GLY A 42 -7.27 -7.04 11.00
N ASN A 43 -6.80 -5.96 10.35
CA ASN A 43 -6.05 -6.09 9.11
C ASN A 43 -4.73 -6.86 9.36
N MET A 44 -4.51 -7.91 8.57
CA MET A 44 -3.40 -8.85 8.77
C MET A 44 -2.02 -8.20 8.66
N PHE A 45 -1.85 -7.18 7.82
CA PHE A 45 -0.56 -6.50 7.68
C PHE A 45 -0.24 -5.64 8.90
N LEU A 46 -1.24 -4.94 9.44
CA LEU A 46 -1.12 -4.18 10.68
C LEU A 46 -0.81 -5.11 11.87
N GLU A 47 -1.52 -6.21 12.01
CA GLU A 47 -1.31 -7.19 13.08
C GLU A 47 0.10 -7.81 13.03
N ARG A 48 0.52 -8.26 11.85
CA ARG A 48 1.87 -8.84 11.67
C ARG A 48 2.95 -7.81 11.89
N TYR A 49 2.77 -6.58 11.39
CA TYR A 49 3.70 -5.50 11.65
C TYR A 49 3.86 -5.25 13.15
N ASN A 50 2.76 -5.15 13.88
CA ASN A 50 2.78 -4.98 15.33
C ASN A 50 3.46 -6.15 16.06
N LEU A 51 3.18 -7.39 15.65
CA LEU A 51 3.80 -8.58 16.22
C LEU A 51 5.31 -8.60 16.01
N LEU A 52 5.77 -8.26 14.80
CA LEU A 52 7.18 -8.32 14.41
C LEU A 52 8.00 -7.15 14.97
N THR A 53 7.39 -5.98 15.16
CA THR A 53 8.11 -4.75 15.52
C THR A 53 7.85 -4.26 16.95
N GLY A 54 6.77 -4.72 17.59
CA GLY A 54 6.31 -4.20 18.88
C GLY A 54 5.73 -2.79 18.80
N SER A 55 5.37 -2.28 17.62
CA SER A 55 4.87 -0.90 17.46
C SER A 55 3.50 -0.62 18.09
N ASN A 56 2.67 -1.64 18.34
CA ASN A 56 1.35 -1.55 18.99
C ASN A 56 0.38 -0.51 18.36
N ILE A 57 0.47 -0.32 17.04
CA ILE A 57 -0.37 0.60 16.28
C ILE A 57 -1.82 0.10 16.26
N GLN A 58 -2.77 1.00 16.47
CA GLN A 58 -4.20 0.71 16.35
C GLN A 58 -4.74 1.25 15.03
N ALA A 59 -5.71 0.54 14.46
CA ALA A 59 -6.52 1.09 13.38
C ALA A 59 -7.30 2.30 13.90
N VAL A 60 -7.27 3.41 13.18
CA VAL A 60 -7.95 4.65 13.59
C VAL A 60 -9.47 4.49 13.51
N PHE A 61 -9.96 3.75 12.52
CA PHE A 61 -11.37 3.41 12.44
C PHE A 61 -11.57 1.90 12.28
N PRO A 62 -12.60 1.30 12.91
CA PRO A 62 -12.84 -0.14 12.83
C PRO A 62 -12.99 -0.67 11.39
N LEU A 63 -13.66 0.08 10.51
CA LEU A 63 -13.88 -0.32 9.10
C LEU A 63 -12.80 0.19 8.14
N GLY A 64 -11.73 0.80 8.67
CA GLY A 64 -10.67 1.46 7.90
C GLY A 64 -11.10 2.83 7.36
N VAL A 65 -10.16 3.54 6.74
CA VAL A 65 -10.44 4.83 6.11
C VAL A 65 -11.02 4.63 4.70
N PRO A 66 -12.22 5.15 4.39
CA PRO A 66 -12.81 5.04 3.06
C PRO A 66 -12.13 5.94 2.04
N TYR A 67 -12.36 5.68 0.76
CA TYR A 67 -11.94 6.56 -0.32
C TYR A 67 -12.92 7.72 -0.44
N PHE A 68 -12.41 8.93 -0.59
CA PHE A 68 -13.18 10.13 -0.90
C PHE A 68 -12.39 10.98 -1.90
N TYR A 69 -12.96 11.23 -3.07
CA TYR A 69 -12.30 12.04 -4.10
C TYR A 69 -12.08 13.49 -3.63
N GLY A 70 -10.83 13.97 -3.70
CA GLY A 70 -10.41 15.26 -3.13
C GLY A 70 -10.18 15.21 -1.61
N GLY A 71 -10.13 14.01 -1.02
CA GLY A 71 -9.90 13.78 0.39
C GLY A 71 -8.44 14.03 0.77
N GLN A 72 -8.09 15.29 1.06
CA GLN A 72 -6.72 15.71 1.37
C GLN A 72 -6.54 16.23 2.80
N SER A 73 -7.61 16.37 3.58
CA SER A 73 -7.55 16.98 4.91
C SER A 73 -7.78 15.95 6.01
N TYR A 74 -6.70 15.56 6.68
CA TYR A 74 -6.77 14.70 7.87
C TYR A 74 -7.65 15.30 8.97
N ASP A 75 -7.50 16.59 9.27
CA ASP A 75 -8.30 17.26 10.31
C ASP A 75 -9.81 17.19 10.03
N ARG A 76 -10.22 17.38 8.76
CA ARG A 76 -11.63 17.24 8.39
C ARG A 76 -12.11 15.80 8.48
N MET A 77 -11.28 14.82 8.14
CA MET A 77 -11.61 13.40 8.33
C MET A 77 -11.81 13.10 9.82
N MET A 78 -10.95 13.64 10.69
CA MET A 78 -10.94 13.38 12.13
C MET A 78 -11.89 14.25 12.97
N ALA A 79 -12.57 15.23 12.37
CA ALA A 79 -13.39 16.21 13.08
C ALA A 79 -14.47 15.60 14.01
N ASN A 80 -14.96 14.39 13.70
CA ASN A 80 -15.99 13.69 14.48
C ASN A 80 -15.47 12.43 15.20
N TYR A 81 -14.16 12.23 15.29
CA TYR A 81 -13.57 11.05 15.92
C TYR A 81 -14.15 10.81 17.35
N PRO A 82 -14.54 9.58 17.72
CA PRO A 82 -14.26 8.31 17.03
C PRO A 82 -15.22 7.95 15.88
N ASN A 83 -16.23 8.77 15.60
CA ASN A 83 -17.14 8.54 14.48
C ASN A 83 -16.56 9.06 13.16
N TYR A 84 -17.06 8.54 12.05
CA TYR A 84 -16.67 9.05 10.74
C TYR A 84 -17.24 10.45 10.47
N SER A 85 -16.40 11.31 9.89
CA SER A 85 -16.84 12.58 9.33
C SER A 85 -17.54 12.38 7.98
N ARG A 86 -18.28 13.39 7.53
CA ARG A 86 -19.06 13.36 6.30
C ARG A 86 -19.03 14.70 5.59
N ALA A 87 -19.03 14.68 4.26
CA ALA A 87 -19.04 15.89 3.45
C ALA A 87 -19.74 15.68 2.12
N ASN A 88 -20.25 16.78 1.57
CA ASN A 88 -20.73 16.77 0.20
C ASN A 88 -19.54 16.72 -0.75
N SER A 89 -19.63 15.88 -1.78
CA SER A 89 -18.65 15.91 -2.86
C SER A 89 -18.78 17.22 -3.63
N LEU A 90 -17.65 17.84 -3.94
CA LEU A 90 -17.59 19.10 -4.69
C LEU A 90 -17.66 18.87 -6.20
N GLU A 91 -17.28 17.68 -6.67
CA GLU A 91 -17.13 17.36 -8.09
C GLU A 91 -17.92 16.11 -8.48
N THR A 92 -18.27 16.02 -9.76
CA THR A 92 -18.84 14.78 -10.31
C THR A 92 -17.74 13.99 -10.99
N THR A 93 -17.54 12.76 -10.54
CA THR A 93 -16.63 11.77 -11.13
C THR A 93 -17.41 10.52 -11.55
N SER A 94 -16.69 9.48 -11.98
CA SER A 94 -17.28 8.17 -12.21
C SER A 94 -17.92 7.58 -10.95
N PHE A 95 -17.38 7.90 -9.77
CA PHE A 95 -17.78 7.30 -8.49
C PHE A 95 -18.50 8.28 -7.56
N PHE A 96 -18.24 9.58 -7.69
CA PHE A 96 -18.82 10.63 -6.86
C PHE A 96 -19.75 11.54 -7.67
N LYS A 97 -20.79 12.04 -7.02
CA LYS A 97 -21.73 13.02 -7.60
C LYS A 97 -21.71 14.29 -6.78
N ALA A 98 -21.51 15.43 -7.46
CA ALA A 98 -21.47 16.74 -6.82
C ALA A 98 -22.75 16.99 -6.00
N GLY A 99 -22.58 17.57 -4.81
CA GLY A 99 -23.67 17.88 -3.87
C GLY A 99 -24.25 16.69 -3.11
N LYS A 100 -23.83 15.45 -3.42
CA LYS A 100 -24.21 14.27 -2.62
C LYS A 100 -23.28 14.11 -1.42
N LEU A 101 -23.86 13.66 -0.31
CA LEU A 101 -23.15 13.43 0.95
C LEU A 101 -22.47 12.05 0.93
N TYR A 102 -21.22 11.98 1.35
CA TYR A 102 -20.45 10.74 1.53
C TYR A 102 -19.73 10.77 2.87
N ILE A 103 -19.28 9.59 3.29
CA ILE A 103 -18.35 9.45 4.41
C ILE A 103 -16.97 9.96 3.95
N LEU A 104 -16.36 10.82 4.76
CA LEU A 104 -15.05 11.38 4.46
C LEU A 104 -13.94 10.36 4.69
N GLY A 105 -12.94 10.42 3.84
CA GLY A 105 -11.67 9.73 3.99
C GLY A 105 -10.63 10.37 3.08
N PHE A 106 -9.68 9.58 2.60
CA PHE A 106 -8.59 10.08 1.75
C PHE A 106 -8.86 9.83 0.26
N ASP A 107 -8.25 10.63 -0.60
CA ASP A 107 -7.87 10.15 -1.94
C ASP A 107 -6.44 9.61 -1.94
N CYS A 108 -5.95 9.17 -3.11
CA CYS A 108 -4.61 8.58 -3.20
C CYS A 108 -3.49 9.55 -2.82
N ALA A 109 -3.59 10.82 -3.22
CA ALA A 109 -2.58 11.84 -2.94
C ALA A 109 -2.67 12.28 -1.49
N GLY A 110 -3.87 12.62 -1.01
CA GLY A 110 -4.08 13.03 0.38
C GLY A 110 -3.63 11.99 1.41
N TYR A 111 -3.77 10.69 1.10
CA TYR A 111 -3.20 9.64 1.95
C TYR A 111 -1.66 9.67 1.97
N ALA A 112 -1.02 9.82 0.82
CA ALA A 112 0.43 9.87 0.71
C ALA A 112 1.01 11.14 1.36
N ASP A 113 0.38 12.29 1.12
CA ASP A 113 0.76 13.58 1.71
C ASP A 113 0.62 13.54 3.23
N TRP A 114 -0.49 13.01 3.75
CA TRP A 114 -0.65 12.84 5.20
C TRP A 114 0.43 11.95 5.82
N ILE A 115 0.87 10.88 5.15
CA ILE A 115 1.99 10.05 5.62
C ILE A 115 3.27 10.89 5.67
N CYS A 116 3.58 11.64 4.62
CA CYS A 116 4.77 12.50 4.57
C CYS A 116 4.74 13.58 5.65
N GLU A 117 3.65 14.35 5.73
CA GLU A 117 3.45 15.43 6.70
C GLU A 117 3.55 14.93 8.14
N SER A 118 2.91 13.79 8.44
CA SER A 118 2.94 13.16 9.76
C SER A 118 4.34 12.69 10.20
N ASN A 119 5.29 12.65 9.27
CA ASN A 119 6.67 12.25 9.48
C ASN A 119 7.67 13.40 9.24
N GLY A 120 7.20 14.64 9.08
CA GLY A 120 8.05 15.82 8.87
C GLY A 120 8.78 15.81 7.52
N LEU A 121 8.26 15.08 6.53
CA LEU A 121 8.79 15.05 5.17
C LEU A 121 8.11 16.12 4.31
N GLU A 122 8.74 16.48 3.19
CA GLU A 122 8.10 17.30 2.16
C GLU A 122 6.82 16.59 1.65
N GLU A 123 5.83 17.40 1.24
CA GLU A 123 4.65 16.92 0.51
C GLU A 123 5.08 16.13 -0.74
N VAL A 124 4.27 15.17 -1.16
CA VAL A 124 4.54 14.48 -2.42
C VAL A 124 4.44 15.49 -3.55
N PRO A 125 5.36 15.49 -4.52
CA PRO A 125 5.22 16.37 -5.67
C PRO A 125 3.89 16.13 -6.38
N PRO A 126 3.28 17.17 -6.99
CA PRO A 126 2.08 16.97 -7.80
C PRO A 126 2.29 15.82 -8.79
N LEU A 127 1.41 14.81 -8.77
CA LEU A 127 1.65 13.54 -9.48
C LEU A 127 1.95 13.74 -10.97
N SER A 128 1.35 14.76 -11.59
CA SER A 128 1.64 15.16 -12.97
C SER A 128 3.07 15.64 -13.17
N SER A 129 3.58 16.43 -12.23
CA SER A 129 4.94 16.95 -12.25
C SER A 129 5.95 15.86 -11.92
N ALA A 130 5.63 14.95 -10.99
CA ALA A 130 6.46 13.79 -10.68
C ALA A 130 6.70 12.90 -11.91
N LEU A 131 5.74 12.84 -12.84
CA LEU A 131 5.82 12.06 -14.07
C LEU A 131 6.32 12.84 -15.30
N THR A 132 6.49 14.17 -15.24
CA THR A 132 6.85 14.98 -16.43
C THR A 132 8.03 15.93 -16.21
N ASN A 133 8.27 16.40 -14.98
CA ASN A 133 9.33 17.35 -14.67
C ASN A 133 10.61 16.63 -14.20
N TYR A 134 11.22 15.90 -15.12
CA TYR A 134 12.38 15.06 -14.85
C TYR A 134 13.63 15.85 -14.47
N GLY A 135 13.76 17.10 -14.93
CA GLY A 135 14.87 17.98 -14.54
C GLY A 135 14.83 18.33 -13.06
N LYS A 136 13.63 18.52 -12.49
CA LYS A 136 13.45 18.80 -11.07
C LYS A 136 13.55 17.53 -10.20
N TYR A 137 12.92 16.45 -10.64
CA TYR A 137 12.70 15.26 -9.80
C TYR A 137 13.59 14.05 -10.14
N GLY A 138 14.43 14.14 -11.18
CA GLY A 138 15.24 13.02 -11.67
C GLY A 138 16.13 12.37 -10.62
N ARG A 139 16.60 13.15 -9.64
CA ARG A 139 17.40 12.68 -8.51
C ARG A 139 16.63 11.73 -7.58
N ASN A 140 15.33 11.94 -7.43
CA ASN A 140 14.45 11.18 -6.54
C ASN A 140 13.97 9.86 -7.16
N TYR A 141 14.06 9.68 -8.49
CA TYR A 141 13.63 8.41 -9.08
C TYR A 141 14.56 7.27 -8.69
N VAL A 142 13.98 6.18 -8.22
CA VAL A 142 14.62 4.86 -8.16
C VAL A 142 14.53 4.23 -9.55
N PHE A 143 13.32 4.20 -10.11
CA PHE A 143 13.01 3.70 -11.46
C PHE A 143 12.03 4.62 -12.17
N THR A 144 12.04 4.64 -13.50
CA THR A 144 11.04 5.37 -14.29
C THR A 144 10.86 4.77 -15.68
N SER A 145 9.64 4.88 -16.20
CA SER A 145 9.32 4.56 -17.60
C SER A 145 9.92 5.56 -18.59
N ASN A 146 10.47 6.69 -18.14
CA ASN A 146 11.10 7.65 -19.04
C ASN A 146 12.48 7.16 -19.53
N SER A 147 12.57 6.88 -20.81
CA SER A 147 13.79 6.44 -21.50
C SER A 147 14.97 7.41 -21.36
N ASN A 148 14.72 8.71 -21.15
CA ASN A 148 15.76 9.72 -21.07
C ASN A 148 16.50 9.73 -19.73
N VAL A 149 15.90 9.19 -18.65
CA VAL A 149 16.50 9.23 -17.29
C VAL A 149 17.38 8.00 -17.02
N LYS A 150 17.41 7.00 -17.93
CA LYS A 150 18.24 5.79 -17.85
C LYS A 150 18.19 5.06 -16.49
N LYS A 151 17.01 5.00 -15.87
CA LYS A 151 16.73 4.23 -14.64
C LYS A 151 15.65 3.17 -14.91
N PRO A 152 15.95 2.14 -15.73
CA PRO A 152 14.99 1.09 -16.05
C PRO A 152 14.65 0.29 -14.80
N MET A 153 13.41 -0.17 -14.72
CA MET A 153 12.97 -1.07 -13.67
C MET A 153 13.49 -2.48 -13.95
N PRO A 154 14.02 -3.20 -12.95
CA PRO A 154 14.37 -4.62 -13.09
C PRO A 154 13.10 -5.48 -13.10
N ASP A 155 13.27 -6.80 -13.18
CA ASP A 155 12.16 -7.75 -13.06
C ASP A 155 11.44 -7.60 -11.71
N TRP A 156 10.12 -7.75 -11.72
CA TRP A 156 9.27 -7.59 -10.52
C TRP A 156 9.71 -8.45 -9.34
N SER A 157 10.25 -9.64 -9.58
CA SER A 157 10.75 -10.55 -8.54
C SER A 157 11.94 -10.01 -7.75
N VAL A 158 12.62 -8.97 -8.26
CA VAL A 158 13.79 -8.36 -7.60
C VAL A 158 13.63 -6.85 -7.37
N VAL A 159 12.56 -6.21 -7.88
CA VAL A 159 12.29 -4.76 -7.68
C VAL A 159 12.38 -4.37 -6.21
N ALA A 160 11.80 -5.15 -5.30
CA ALA A 160 11.77 -4.86 -3.88
C ALA A 160 13.17 -4.73 -3.24
N GLN A 161 14.19 -5.40 -3.79
CA GLN A 161 15.57 -5.34 -3.29
C GLN A 161 16.23 -3.97 -3.47
N HIS A 162 15.67 -3.12 -4.33
CA HIS A 162 16.16 -1.78 -4.63
C HIS A 162 15.32 -0.66 -3.98
N LEU A 163 14.14 -1.03 -3.46
CA LEU A 163 13.22 -0.10 -2.83
C LEU A 163 13.53 0.05 -1.34
N GLN A 164 13.14 1.19 -0.80
CA GLN A 164 13.08 1.46 0.62
C GLN A 164 11.62 1.62 1.00
N VAL A 165 11.22 1.07 2.15
CA VAL A 165 9.89 1.31 2.71
C VAL A 165 9.64 2.82 2.78
N GLY A 166 8.52 3.27 2.22
CA GLY A 166 8.23 4.70 2.03
C GLY A 166 8.49 5.23 0.62
N ASP A 167 9.18 4.48 -0.25
CA ASP A 167 9.26 4.82 -1.68
C ASP A 167 7.85 4.76 -2.30
N PHE A 168 7.51 5.77 -3.10
CA PHE A 168 6.21 5.89 -3.74
C PHE A 168 6.25 5.42 -5.19
N TYR A 169 5.33 4.54 -5.58
CA TYR A 169 5.03 4.23 -6.97
C TYR A 169 3.97 5.19 -7.49
N ILE A 170 4.38 6.10 -8.37
CA ILE A 170 3.48 7.06 -9.02
C ILE A 170 3.25 6.60 -10.44
N VAL A 171 1.99 6.50 -10.86
CA VAL A 171 1.60 5.97 -12.17
C VAL A 171 0.59 6.86 -12.87
N TYR A 172 0.59 6.80 -14.19
CA TYR A 172 -0.52 7.23 -15.04
C TYR A 172 -1.19 6.01 -15.65
N ARG A 173 -2.48 5.83 -15.36
CA ARG A 173 -3.31 4.69 -15.80
C ARG A 173 -4.71 5.15 -16.18
N ASN A 174 -5.24 4.66 -17.29
CA ASN A 174 -6.62 4.92 -17.74
C ASN A 174 -7.05 6.41 -17.65
N GLY A 175 -6.18 7.34 -18.08
CA GLY A 175 -6.51 8.77 -18.07
C GLY A 175 -6.33 9.48 -16.72
N SER A 176 -5.96 8.78 -15.66
CA SER A 176 -5.77 9.35 -14.31
C SER A 176 -4.42 8.96 -13.71
N ARG A 177 -4.04 9.65 -12.63
CA ARG A 177 -2.80 9.40 -11.89
C ARG A 177 -3.13 8.74 -10.55
N HIS A 178 -2.23 7.90 -10.08
CA HIS A 178 -2.36 7.21 -8.81
C HIS A 178 -1.00 7.11 -8.13
N ILE A 179 -1.01 7.05 -6.80
CA ILE A 179 0.20 6.92 -5.99
C ILE A 179 0.02 5.82 -4.95
N LEU A 180 1.06 5.02 -4.74
CA LEU A 180 1.08 3.89 -3.83
C LEU A 180 2.40 3.88 -3.05
N MET A 181 2.38 3.61 -1.75
CA MET A 181 3.60 3.55 -0.92
C MET A 181 4.08 2.11 -0.83
N PHE A 182 5.36 1.84 -1.11
CA PHE A 182 5.98 0.54 -0.83
C PHE A 182 6.08 0.27 0.67
N ILE A 183 5.58 -0.89 1.09
CA ILE A 183 5.52 -1.29 2.50
C ILE A 183 6.32 -2.57 2.80
N GLY A 184 7.14 -3.03 1.84
CA GLY A 184 7.87 -4.30 1.92
C GLY A 184 7.29 -5.36 0.99
N THR A 185 7.53 -6.61 1.32
CA THR A 185 7.09 -7.82 0.60
C THR A 185 6.32 -8.73 1.54
N LEU A 186 5.58 -9.72 1.01
CA LEU A 186 4.91 -10.72 1.87
C LEU A 186 5.90 -11.40 2.83
N ARG A 187 7.10 -11.68 2.36
CA ARG A 187 8.18 -12.28 3.16
C ARG A 187 8.59 -11.38 4.34
N ASP A 188 8.60 -10.07 4.18
CA ASP A 188 8.93 -9.13 5.26
C ASP A 188 7.88 -9.20 6.39
N TYR A 189 6.63 -9.52 6.06
CA TYR A 189 5.53 -9.81 7.00
C TYR A 189 5.48 -11.30 7.40
N SER A 190 6.58 -12.03 7.25
CA SER A 190 6.74 -13.44 7.66
C SER A 190 5.82 -14.44 6.95
N PHE A 191 5.23 -14.09 5.80
CA PHE A 191 4.50 -15.07 5.01
C PHE A 191 5.46 -16.10 4.41
N THR A 192 5.05 -17.36 4.44
CA THR A 192 5.85 -18.48 3.91
C THR A 192 5.11 -19.19 2.78
N LYS A 193 5.84 -19.95 1.96
CA LYS A 193 5.25 -20.80 0.90
C LYS A 193 4.26 -21.82 1.46
N LYS A 194 4.51 -22.30 2.69
CA LYS A 194 3.62 -23.25 3.37
C LYS A 194 2.31 -22.61 3.80
N GLU A 195 2.39 -21.38 4.30
CA GLU A 195 1.23 -20.62 4.77
C GLU A 195 0.36 -20.11 3.61
N ALA A 196 1.00 -19.54 2.59
CA ALA A 196 0.34 -18.93 1.43
C ALA A 196 0.80 -19.59 0.12
N PRO A 197 0.37 -20.84 -0.17
CA PRO A 197 0.85 -21.60 -1.32
C PRO A 197 0.53 -20.94 -2.67
N LEU A 198 -0.62 -20.27 -2.79
CA LEU A 198 -1.01 -19.54 -4.01
C LEU A 198 -0.14 -18.30 -4.27
N LEU A 199 0.59 -17.82 -3.26
CA LEU A 199 1.49 -16.67 -3.33
C LEU A 199 2.97 -17.09 -3.30
N ALA A 200 3.27 -18.39 -3.39
CA ALA A 200 4.61 -18.93 -3.16
C ALA A 200 5.68 -18.35 -4.08
N ASP A 201 5.31 -18.01 -5.31
CA ASP A 201 6.19 -17.43 -6.33
C ASP A 201 6.23 -15.90 -6.30
N TYR A 202 5.38 -15.28 -5.48
CA TYR A 202 5.21 -13.82 -5.38
C TYR A 202 5.58 -13.27 -4.00
N LEU A 203 6.20 -14.08 -3.13
CA LEU A 203 6.51 -13.67 -1.75
C LEU A 203 7.46 -12.47 -1.66
N ASP A 204 8.29 -12.28 -2.68
CA ASP A 204 9.30 -11.21 -2.79
C ASP A 204 8.83 -10.03 -3.64
N TYR A 205 7.58 -10.06 -4.12
CA TYR A 205 7.03 -9.00 -4.96
C TYR A 205 6.62 -7.80 -4.08
N PRO A 206 6.67 -6.58 -4.64
CA PRO A 206 6.34 -5.38 -3.87
C PRO A 206 4.89 -5.39 -3.36
N LEU A 207 4.73 -5.22 -2.05
CA LEU A 207 3.49 -4.81 -1.42
C LEU A 207 3.43 -3.29 -1.34
N VAL A 208 2.24 -2.76 -1.57
CA VAL A 208 1.97 -1.33 -1.47
C VAL A 208 0.71 -1.04 -0.67
N ALA A 209 0.77 0.00 0.16
CA ALA A 209 -0.41 0.58 0.79
C ALA A 209 -0.85 1.82 0.00
N HIS A 210 -2.15 1.94 -0.27
CA HIS A 210 -2.70 3.09 -0.98
C HIS A 210 -4.19 3.28 -0.68
N CYS A 211 -4.68 4.50 -0.88
CA CYS A 211 -6.11 4.79 -0.87
C CYS A 211 -6.65 4.78 -2.30
N GLY A 212 -7.60 3.90 -2.61
CA GLY A 212 -8.18 3.80 -3.95
C GLY A 212 -9.31 2.78 -4.00
N THR A 213 -9.75 2.43 -5.21
CA THR A 213 -10.86 1.50 -5.42
C THR A 213 -10.57 0.12 -4.83
N SER A 214 -11.58 -0.50 -4.23
CA SER A 214 -11.44 -1.80 -3.54
C SER A 214 -12.75 -2.58 -3.59
N PRO A 215 -12.72 -3.91 -3.79
CA PRO A 215 -13.94 -4.70 -3.92
C PRO A 215 -14.73 -4.81 -2.61
N VAL A 216 -14.11 -4.56 -1.45
CA VAL A 216 -14.73 -4.80 -0.13
C VAL A 216 -15.40 -3.57 0.47
N PHE A 217 -14.98 -2.36 0.10
CA PHE A 217 -15.41 -1.14 0.79
C PHE A 217 -16.85 -0.75 0.48
N GLY A 218 -17.34 -1.00 -0.73
CA GLY A 218 -18.70 -0.64 -1.13
C GLY A 218 -19.77 -1.34 -0.31
N GLU A 219 -19.66 -2.66 -0.15
CA GLU A 219 -20.56 -3.43 0.71
C GLU A 219 -20.37 -3.07 2.19
N ARG A 220 -19.12 -3.02 2.65
CA ARG A 220 -18.75 -2.68 4.04
C ARG A 220 -19.41 -1.38 4.50
N PHE A 221 -19.27 -0.31 3.73
CA PHE A 221 -19.85 0.99 4.09
C PHE A 221 -21.33 1.11 3.78
N SER A 222 -21.89 0.31 2.86
CA SER A 222 -23.35 0.23 2.69
C SER A 222 -24.01 -0.38 3.93
N ASN A 223 -23.43 -1.44 4.49
CA ASN A 223 -23.92 -2.07 5.72
C ASN A 223 -23.79 -1.11 6.90
N PHE A 224 -22.63 -0.46 7.05
CA PHE A 224 -22.44 0.57 8.08
C PHE A 224 -23.50 1.68 7.99
N ILE A 225 -23.78 2.21 6.81
CA ILE A 225 -24.79 3.26 6.63
C ILE A 225 -26.19 2.77 7.01
N ALA A 226 -26.53 1.52 6.69
CA ALA A 226 -27.82 0.93 7.02
C ALA A 226 -28.02 0.74 8.54
N GLU A 227 -26.94 0.41 9.27
CA GLU A 227 -26.94 0.17 10.71
C GLU A 227 -26.84 1.45 11.56
N ASN A 228 -26.46 2.58 10.96
CA ASN A 228 -26.19 3.83 11.68
C ASN A 228 -27.05 4.98 11.12
N PRO A 229 -28.25 5.26 11.71
CA PRO A 229 -29.24 6.19 11.17
C PRO A 229 -28.72 7.62 10.90
N GLU A 230 -27.72 8.08 11.65
CA GLU A 230 -27.07 9.38 11.45
C GLU A 230 -26.32 9.48 10.10
N PHE A 231 -25.95 8.34 9.50
CA PHE A 231 -25.33 8.25 8.18
C PHE A 231 -26.32 7.93 7.06
N SER A 232 -27.62 7.76 7.32
CA SER A 232 -28.65 7.37 6.34
C SER A 232 -28.73 8.21 5.06
N ARG A 233 -28.24 9.45 5.09
CA ARG A 233 -28.17 10.35 3.92
C ARG A 233 -26.88 10.22 3.10
N CYS A 234 -25.90 9.48 3.60
CA CYS A 234 -24.63 9.26 2.92
C CYS A 234 -24.79 8.23 1.81
N ASN A 235 -24.05 8.44 0.74
CA ASN A 235 -23.82 7.43 -0.29
C ASN A 235 -22.60 6.60 0.13
N THR A 236 -22.52 5.37 -0.37
CA THR A 236 -21.37 4.49 -0.14
C THR A 236 -20.13 4.96 -0.90
N THR A 237 -18.97 4.40 -0.55
CA THR A 237 -17.69 4.58 -1.23
C THR A 237 -17.39 3.36 -2.12
N ASP A 238 -16.47 3.49 -3.06
CA ASP A 238 -16.00 2.42 -3.94
C ASP A 238 -14.59 1.92 -3.55
N GLY A 239 -14.06 2.40 -2.44
CA GLY A 239 -12.68 2.16 -2.07
C GLY A 239 -12.29 2.62 -0.67
N GLY A 240 -11.01 2.56 -0.39
CA GLY A 240 -10.39 3.03 0.85
C GLY A 240 -8.91 2.69 0.93
N VAL A 241 -8.33 2.88 2.10
CA VAL A 241 -6.94 2.49 2.36
C VAL A 241 -6.87 0.97 2.44
N HIS A 242 -6.05 0.38 1.59
CA HIS A 242 -5.84 -1.07 1.54
C HIS A 242 -4.44 -1.41 1.03
N VAL A 243 -4.11 -2.70 1.08
CA VAL A 243 -2.84 -3.24 0.60
C VAL A 243 -3.05 -4.00 -0.71
N SER A 244 -2.21 -3.70 -1.69
CA SER A 244 -2.12 -4.41 -2.96
C SER A 244 -0.73 -5.02 -3.15
N ILE A 245 -0.65 -6.06 -3.98
CA ILE A 245 0.61 -6.60 -4.51
C ILE A 245 0.79 -6.14 -5.96
N ILE A 246 2.03 -5.81 -6.34
CA ILE A 246 2.36 -5.33 -7.69
C ILE A 246 3.22 -6.36 -8.43
N GLY A 247 3.02 -6.50 -9.74
CA GLY A 247 3.86 -7.32 -10.62
C GLY A 247 3.34 -8.73 -10.84
N VAL A 248 2.31 -9.14 -10.09
CA VAL A 248 1.65 -10.45 -10.25
C VAL A 248 0.75 -10.42 -11.49
N PRO A 249 0.81 -11.43 -12.38
CA PRO A 249 -0.15 -11.56 -13.47
C PRO A 249 -1.58 -11.68 -12.95
N LEU A 250 -2.55 -11.03 -13.60
CA LEU A 250 -3.93 -11.00 -13.11
C LEU A 250 -4.51 -12.41 -13.02
N GLU A 251 -4.25 -13.25 -14.03
CA GLU A 251 -4.68 -14.64 -14.14
C GLU A 251 -4.14 -15.58 -13.06
N ALA A 252 -3.12 -15.16 -12.31
CA ALA A 252 -2.63 -15.91 -11.15
C ALA A 252 -3.56 -15.77 -9.94
N ALA A 253 -4.45 -14.78 -9.94
CA ALA A 253 -5.40 -14.59 -8.85
C ALA A 253 -6.52 -15.65 -8.91
N PRO A 254 -6.88 -16.28 -7.78
CA PRO A 254 -8.00 -17.22 -7.76
C PRO A 254 -9.37 -16.53 -7.82
N PHE A 255 -9.44 -15.23 -7.53
CA PHE A 255 -10.68 -14.46 -7.50
C PHE A 255 -10.62 -13.32 -8.52
N HIS A 256 -11.66 -13.24 -9.34
CA HIS A 256 -11.90 -12.16 -10.28
C HIS A 256 -13.34 -11.68 -10.13
N GLU A 257 -13.52 -10.39 -9.96
CA GLU A 257 -14.84 -9.82 -9.71
C GLU A 257 -14.97 -8.43 -10.31
N ARG A 258 -16.15 -8.13 -10.84
CA ARG A 258 -16.52 -6.77 -11.23
C ARG A 258 -17.37 -6.16 -10.13
N VAL A 259 -16.81 -5.20 -9.40
CA VAL A 259 -17.53 -4.44 -8.37
C VAL A 259 -17.71 -3.01 -8.87
N GLN A 260 -18.97 -2.59 -9.00
CA GLN A 260 -19.36 -1.30 -9.59
C GLN A 260 -18.74 -1.09 -10.99
N LEU A 261 -17.83 -0.12 -11.12
CA LEU A 261 -17.18 0.25 -12.39
C LEU A 261 -15.78 -0.37 -12.56
N SER A 262 -15.30 -1.16 -11.59
CA SER A 262 -13.94 -1.68 -11.57
C SER A 262 -13.91 -3.20 -11.62
N ASN A 263 -12.94 -3.75 -12.34
CA ASN A 263 -12.59 -5.17 -12.29
C ASN A 263 -11.45 -5.35 -11.30
N PHE A 264 -11.56 -6.36 -10.45
CA PHE A 264 -10.58 -6.69 -9.43
C PHE A 264 -10.11 -8.13 -9.63
N SER A 265 -8.80 -8.34 -9.48
CA SER A 265 -8.19 -9.66 -9.33
C SER A 265 -7.46 -9.67 -7.99
N TYR A 266 -7.70 -10.65 -7.14
CA TYR A 266 -7.20 -10.60 -5.76
C TYR A 266 -6.98 -11.97 -5.15
N PHE A 267 -6.18 -11.99 -4.08
CA PHE A 267 -6.00 -13.13 -3.20
C PHE A 267 -6.75 -12.88 -1.89
N LYS A 268 -7.27 -13.95 -1.29
CA LYS A 268 -7.67 -13.96 0.12
C LYS A 268 -6.52 -14.53 0.93
N LEU A 269 -6.00 -13.75 1.87
CA LEU A 269 -4.87 -14.16 2.69
C LEU A 269 -5.27 -15.27 3.68
N PRO A 270 -4.41 -16.27 3.89
CA PRO A 270 -4.67 -17.35 4.84
C PRO A 270 -4.79 -16.81 6.27
N GLY A 271 -5.70 -17.36 7.06
CA GLY A 271 -5.95 -16.93 8.44
C GLY A 271 -7.31 -16.27 8.61
N ASN A 272 -7.45 -15.00 8.20
CA ASN A 272 -8.69 -14.23 8.35
C ASN A 272 -9.42 -13.93 7.02
N GLY A 273 -8.87 -14.38 5.88
CA GLY A 273 -9.47 -14.14 4.58
C GLY A 273 -9.33 -12.71 4.05
N GLN A 274 -8.46 -11.87 4.65
CA GLN A 274 -8.20 -10.49 4.21
C GLN A 274 -7.96 -10.44 2.70
N VAL A 275 -8.68 -9.55 2.02
CA VAL A 275 -8.49 -9.34 0.59
C VAL A 275 -7.23 -8.53 0.36
N MET A 276 -6.33 -9.05 -0.48
CA MET A 276 -5.17 -8.36 -1.03
C MET A 276 -5.31 -8.31 -2.55
N THR A 277 -5.53 -7.13 -3.09
CA THR A 277 -5.72 -6.89 -4.52
C THR A 277 -4.40 -6.98 -5.29
N ILE A 278 -4.48 -7.38 -6.56
CA ILE A 278 -3.38 -7.17 -7.51
C ILE A 278 -3.56 -5.79 -8.11
N PHE A 279 -2.52 -4.96 -8.06
CA PHE A 279 -2.53 -3.68 -8.76
C PHE A 279 -2.30 -3.91 -10.27
N ASP A 280 -3.33 -3.66 -11.07
CA ASP A 280 -3.29 -3.90 -12.52
C ASP A 280 -2.33 -2.94 -13.25
N LEU A 281 -1.22 -3.53 -13.72
CA LEU A 281 -0.18 -2.86 -14.49
C LEU A 281 -0.48 -2.79 -15.99
N GLY A 282 -1.40 -3.61 -16.51
CA GLY A 282 -1.72 -3.67 -17.95
C GLY A 282 -2.29 -2.37 -18.51
N VAL A 283 -2.80 -1.51 -17.62
CA VAL A 283 -3.37 -0.20 -17.93
C VAL A 283 -2.43 0.98 -17.61
N VAL A 284 -1.22 0.71 -17.12
CA VAL A 284 -0.23 1.73 -16.78
C VAL A 284 0.56 2.12 -18.04
N SER A 285 0.56 3.42 -18.37
CA SER A 285 1.26 3.96 -19.56
C SER A 285 2.49 4.78 -19.21
N SER A 286 2.60 5.30 -17.99
CA SER A 286 3.85 5.85 -17.46
C SER A 286 3.94 5.66 -15.95
N TYR A 287 5.18 5.58 -15.44
CA TYR A 287 5.43 5.40 -14.02
C TYR A 287 6.77 5.98 -13.56
N CYS A 288 6.86 6.22 -12.26
CA CYS A 288 8.13 6.30 -11.54
C CYS A 288 8.00 5.69 -10.13
N TRP A 289 9.07 5.03 -9.69
CA TRP A 289 9.33 4.80 -8.28
C TRP A 289 10.10 6.01 -7.75
N PHE A 290 9.54 6.71 -6.78
CA PHE A 290 9.98 8.00 -6.28
C PHE A 290 10.38 7.86 -4.81
N ARG A 291 11.63 8.17 -4.51
CA ARG A 291 12.15 8.19 -3.14
C ARG A 291 12.02 9.60 -2.56
N GLN A 292 11.28 9.72 -1.47
CA GLN A 292 11.26 10.97 -0.73
C GLN A 292 12.61 11.14 -0.01
N THR A 293 13.24 12.28 -0.24
CA THR A 293 14.47 12.67 0.49
C THR A 293 14.05 13.68 1.55
N GLY A 294 14.56 13.54 2.77
CA GLY A 294 14.35 14.57 3.81
C GLY A 294 14.87 15.94 3.37
N LEU A 295 14.45 16.98 4.09
CA LEU A 295 14.94 18.35 3.96
C LEU A 295 16.47 18.45 4.13
#